data_AF-A0A9E6CHP7-F1
#
_entry.id   AF-A0A9E6CHP7-F1
#
_cell.length_a   1.000
_cell.length_b   1.000
_cell.length_c   1.000
_cell.angle_alpha   90.00
_cell.angle_beta   90.00
_cell.angle_gamma   90.00
#
_symmetry.space_group_name_H-M   'P 1'
#
loop_
_entity.id
_entity.type
_entity.pdbx_description
1 polymer ?
#
loop_
_entity_poly.entity_id
_entity_poly.type
_entity_poly.pdbx_seq_one_letter_code
_entity_poly.pdbx_strand_id
1 'polypeptide(L)'
;MDFAFYLIKARERAGISKNHLAKLSGLSQPFITELESGRKQPTYETLHKICAALGITLSEFFSDQAPEVPPEVRRVCEKVAKLPPDKLKVLNAVLDSWVEND
;
A
#
# COMPACT_ATOMS: atom_id res chain seq x y z
N MET A 1 -8.85 6.65 -3.90
CA MET A 1 -8.09 5.42 -3.57
C MET A 1 -9.12 4.37 -3.18
N ASP A 2 -9.26 3.32 -3.98
CA ASP A 2 -10.36 2.35 -3.78
C ASP A 2 -9.95 1.27 -2.78
N PHE A 3 -10.26 1.48 -1.50
CA PHE A 3 -10.00 0.51 -0.42
C PHE A 3 -10.59 -0.87 -0.73
N ALA A 4 -11.76 -0.91 -1.38
CA ALA A 4 -12.46 -2.15 -1.72
C ALA A 4 -11.59 -3.04 -2.63
N PHE A 5 -10.93 -2.44 -3.62
CA PHE A 5 -10.01 -3.13 -4.51
C PHE A 5 -8.87 -3.83 -3.74
N TYR A 6 -8.20 -3.11 -2.84
CA TYR A 6 -7.10 -3.68 -2.05
C TYR A 6 -7.57 -4.79 -1.12
N LEU A 7 -8.73 -4.61 -0.47
CA LEU A 7 -9.30 -5.62 0.39
C LEU A 7 -9.60 -6.92 -0.36
N ILE A 8 -10.20 -6.82 -1.55
CA ILE A 8 -10.47 -7.97 -2.42
C ILE A 8 -9.15 -8.67 -2.79
N LYS A 9 -8.15 -7.91 -3.26
CA LYS A 9 -6.86 -8.47 -3.67
C LYS A 9 -6.13 -9.15 -2.53
N ALA A 10 -6.05 -8.52 -1.37
CA ALA A 10 -5.39 -9.07 -0.20
C ALA A 10 -6.09 -10.35 0.29
N ARG A 11 -7.43 -10.37 0.30
CA ARG A 11 -8.22 -11.55 0.66
C ARG A 11 -8.04 -12.69 -0.34
N GLU A 12 -8.05 -12.40 -1.63
CA GLU A 12 -7.86 -13.38 -2.70
C GLU A 12 -6.46 -14.01 -2.67
N ARG A 13 -5.42 -13.21 -2.40
CA ARG A 13 -4.05 -13.70 -2.19
C ARG A 13 -3.92 -14.65 -1.01
N ALA A 14 -4.63 -14.34 0.07
CA ALA A 14 -4.71 -15.21 1.24
C ALA A 14 -5.56 -16.48 0.97
N GLY A 15 -6.28 -16.57 -0.15
CA GLY A 15 -7.09 -17.74 -0.51
C GLY A 15 -8.31 -17.95 0.39
N ILE A 16 -8.78 -16.92 1.09
CA ILE A 16 -9.85 -17.04 2.08
C ILE A 16 -11.18 -16.42 1.62
N SER A 17 -12.30 -16.92 2.14
CA SER A 17 -13.62 -16.34 1.88
C SER A 17 -13.90 -15.10 2.73
N LYS A 18 -14.89 -14.28 2.35
CA LYS A 18 -15.32 -13.12 3.16
C LYS A 18 -15.71 -13.50 4.59
N ASN A 19 -16.35 -14.67 4.73
CA ASN A 19 -16.75 -15.20 6.04
C ASN A 19 -15.55 -15.63 6.88
N HIS A 20 -14.53 -16.22 6.25
CA HIS A 20 -13.29 -16.57 6.95
C HIS A 20 -12.54 -15.31 7.41
N LEU A 21 -12.43 -14.29 6.54
CA LEU A 21 -11.83 -13.01 6.92
C LEU A 21 -12.59 -12.33 8.07
N ALA A 22 -13.93 -12.34 8.03
CA ALA A 22 -14.77 -11.80 9.09
C ALA A 22 -14.45 -12.47 10.45
N LYS A 23 -14.36 -13.81 10.48
CA LYS A 23 -13.99 -14.56 11.69
C LYS A 23 -12.59 -14.21 12.20
N LEU A 24 -11.59 -14.15 11.32
CA LEU A 24 -10.20 -13.86 11.71
C LEU A 24 -10.03 -12.41 12.21
N SER A 25 -10.74 -11.46 11.62
CA SER A 25 -10.66 -10.03 11.98
C SER A 25 -11.58 -9.62 13.14
N GLY A 26 -12.46 -10.51 13.60
CA GLY A 26 -13.49 -10.18 14.59
C GLY A 26 -14.55 -9.20 14.07
N LEU A 27 -14.72 -9.11 12.76
CA LEU A 27 -15.70 -8.26 12.08
C LEU A 27 -16.90 -9.10 11.61
N SER A 28 -18.02 -8.45 11.29
CA SER A 28 -19.17 -9.15 10.70
C SER A 28 -18.99 -9.36 9.19
N GLN A 29 -19.45 -10.49 8.66
CA GLN A 29 -19.40 -10.77 7.22
C GLN A 29 -20.19 -9.73 6.37
N PRO A 30 -21.35 -9.22 6.80
CA PRO A 30 -22.01 -8.11 6.12
C PRO A 30 -21.13 -6.86 6.05
N PHE A 31 -20.39 -6.54 7.11
CA PHE A 31 -19.51 -5.38 7.12
C PHE A 31 -18.33 -5.56 6.15
N ILE A 32 -17.69 -6.74 6.13
CA ILE A 32 -16.67 -7.07 5.09
C ILE A 32 -17.25 -6.91 3.68
N THR A 33 -18.51 -7.33 3.47
CA THR A 33 -19.17 -7.21 2.17
C THR A 33 -19.41 -5.74 1.79
N GLU A 34 -19.81 -4.88 2.73
CA GLU A 34 -19.97 -3.44 2.50
C GLU A 34 -18.63 -2.75 2.20
N LEU A 35 -17.55 -3.18 2.86
CA LEU A 35 -16.19 -2.70 2.58
C LEU A 35 -15.73 -3.11 1.17
N GLU A 36 -15.88 -4.38 0.80
CA GLU A 36 -15.50 -4.87 -0.55
C GLU A 36 -16.41 -4.36 -1.67
N SER A 37 -17.61 -3.86 -1.36
CA SER A 37 -18.47 -3.19 -2.35
C SER A 37 -18.25 -1.67 -2.42
N GLY A 38 -17.31 -1.13 -1.63
CA GLY A 38 -17.07 0.32 -1.53
C GLY A 38 -18.21 1.12 -0.89
N ARG A 39 -19.22 0.45 -0.30
CA ARG A 39 -20.35 1.12 0.36
C ARG A 39 -19.96 1.73 1.70
N LYS A 40 -18.94 1.16 2.35
CA LYS A 40 -18.34 1.71 3.57
C LYS A 40 -16.83 1.82 3.42
N GLN A 41 -16.30 2.84 4.10
CA GLN A 41 -14.87 3.01 4.32
C GLN A 41 -14.51 2.44 5.69
N PRO A 42 -13.35 1.78 5.84
CA PRO A 42 -12.89 1.29 7.13
C PRO A 42 -12.42 2.45 8.01
N THR A 43 -12.49 2.28 9.33
CA THR A 43 -11.68 3.08 10.25
C THR A 43 -10.24 2.57 10.26
N TYR A 44 -9.31 3.35 10.83
CA TYR A 44 -7.95 2.88 11.05
C TYR A 44 -7.90 1.57 11.87
N GLU A 45 -8.71 1.47 12.92
CA GLU A 45 -8.80 0.25 13.74
C GLU A 45 -9.31 -0.95 12.93
N THR A 46 -10.32 -0.73 12.08
CA THR A 46 -10.85 -1.77 11.17
C THR A 46 -9.77 -2.26 10.22
N LEU A 47 -9.03 -1.33 9.61
CA LEU A 47 -7.93 -1.64 8.72
C LEU A 47 -6.83 -2.45 9.44
N HIS A 48 -6.48 -2.05 10.66
CA HIS A 48 -5.49 -2.76 11.46
C HIS A 48 -5.94 -4.20 11.79
N LYS A 49 -7.20 -4.40 12.16
CA LYS A 49 -7.78 -5.74 12.38
C LYS A 49 -7.73 -6.61 11.13
N ILE A 50 -8.02 -6.04 9.96
CA ILE A 50 -7.94 -6.74 8.68
C ILE A 50 -6.50 -7.13 8.34
N CYS A 51 -5.54 -6.21 8.49
CA CYS A 51 -4.12 -6.48 8.23
C CYS A 51 -3.59 -7.59 9.14
N ALA A 52 -3.91 -7.51 10.45
CA ALA A 52 -3.53 -8.52 11.42
C ALA A 52 -4.15 -9.90 11.10
N ALA A 53 -5.42 -9.95 10.69
CA ALA A 53 -6.10 -11.18 10.29
C ALA A 53 -5.49 -11.83 9.03
N LEU A 54 -4.95 -11.02 8.13
CA LEU A 54 -4.28 -11.47 6.90
C LEU A 54 -2.78 -11.75 7.09
N GLY A 55 -2.21 -11.39 8.24
CA GLY A 55 -0.78 -11.55 8.52
C GLY A 55 0.11 -10.64 7.65
N ILE A 56 -0.39 -9.48 7.23
CA ILE A 56 0.33 -8.52 6.38
C ILE A 56 0.45 -7.16 7.06
N THR A 57 1.46 -6.39 6.65
CA THR A 57 1.64 -5.00 7.03
C THR A 57 0.73 -4.05 6.25
N LEU A 58 0.57 -2.83 6.74
CA LEU A 58 -0.17 -1.78 6.04
C LEU A 58 0.45 -1.46 4.66
N SER A 59 1.79 -1.53 4.55
CA SER A 59 2.49 -1.28 3.29
C SER A 59 2.22 -2.38 2.27
N GLU A 60 2.18 -3.65 2.70
CA GLU A 60 1.85 -4.78 1.84
C GLU A 60 0.38 -4.76 1.42
N PHE A 61 -0.52 -4.29 2.30
CA PHE A 61 -1.94 -4.13 1.95
C PHE A 61 -2.14 -3.21 0.74
N PHE A 62 -1.36 -2.14 0.63
CA PHE A 62 -1.45 -1.16 -0.46
C PHE A 62 -0.43 -1.39 -1.60
N SER A 63 0.30 -2.51 -1.62
CA SER A 63 1.39 -2.71 -2.58
C SER A 63 0.92 -2.83 -4.03
N ASP A 64 -0.35 -3.14 -4.29
CA ASP A 64 -0.91 -3.32 -5.64
C ASP A 64 -1.11 -2.03 -6.44
N GLN A 65 -0.91 -0.88 -5.80
CA GLN A 65 -0.69 0.38 -6.53
C GLN A 65 0.58 1.09 -6.09
N ALA A 66 1.51 0.40 -5.41
CA ALA A 66 2.87 0.88 -5.47
C ALA A 66 3.25 0.85 -6.95
N PRO A 67 3.60 2.00 -7.57
CA PRO A 67 4.09 1.99 -8.94
C PRO A 67 5.19 0.94 -9.00
N GLU A 68 5.14 0.04 -9.98
CA GLU A 68 6.25 -0.86 -10.22
C GLU A 68 7.46 0.03 -10.51
N VAL A 69 8.32 0.20 -9.50
CA VAL A 69 9.45 1.10 -9.58
C VAL A 69 10.38 0.52 -10.64
N PRO A 70 10.62 1.21 -11.77
CA PRO A 70 11.50 0.69 -12.79
C PRO A 70 12.85 0.31 -12.16
N PRO A 71 13.50 -0.79 -12.60
CA PRO A 71 14.78 -1.21 -12.04
C PRO A 71 15.82 -0.08 -11.97
N GLU A 72 15.76 0.85 -12.92
CA GLU A 72 16.58 2.06 -12.99
C GLU A 72 16.30 3.00 -11.81
N VAL A 73 15.03 3.30 -11.53
CA VAL A 73 14.63 4.17 -10.42
C VAL A 73 15.01 3.54 -9.08
N ARG A 74 14.80 2.22 -8.93
CA ARG A 74 15.19 1.49 -7.71
C ARG A 74 16.69 1.59 -7.45
N ARG A 75 17.51 1.36 -8.48
CA ARG A 75 18.99 1.48 -8.39
C ARG A 75 19.42 2.90 -8.01
N VAL A 76 18.72 3.93 -8.49
CA VAL A 76 18.98 5.31 -8.09
C VAL A 76 18.63 5.51 -6.62
N CYS A 77 17.43 5.12 -6.18
CA CYS A 77 16.99 5.25 -4.79
C CYS A 77 17.96 4.57 -3.79
N GLU A 78 18.48 3.38 -4.11
CA GLU A 78 19.45 2.67 -3.27
C GLU A 78 20.77 3.44 -3.08
N LYS A 79 21.20 4.20 -4.08
CA LYS A 79 22.39 5.06 -3.99
C LYS A 79 22.08 6.35 -3.24
N VAL A 80 20.94 6.97 -3.54
CA VAL A 80 20.49 8.22 -2.92
C VAL A 80 20.30 8.05 -1.41
N ALA A 81 19.74 6.93 -0.96
CA ALA A 81 19.55 6.62 0.45
C ALA A 81 20.85 6.60 1.28
N LYS A 82 22.02 6.49 0.65
CA LYS A 82 23.33 6.44 1.29
C LYS A 82 24.07 7.79 1.25
N LEU A 83 23.48 8.82 0.64
CA LEU A 83 24.16 10.10 0.47
C LEU A 83 24.07 10.97 1.72
N PRO A 84 25.15 11.68 2.09
CA PRO A 84 25.09 12.73 3.11
C PRO A 84 24.15 13.87 2.71
N PRO A 85 23.57 14.61 3.69
CA PRO A 85 22.62 15.70 3.43
C PRO A 85 23.09 16.73 2.40
N ASP A 86 24.36 17.12 2.42
CA ASP A 86 24.88 18.14 1.50
C ASP A 86 24.96 17.64 0.05
N LYS A 87 25.20 16.34 -0.17
CA LYS A 87 25.16 15.75 -1.51
C LYS A 87 23.73 15.59 -2.02
N LEU A 88 22.77 15.33 -1.13
CA LEU A 88 21.35 15.29 -1.47
C LEU A 88 20.85 16.66 -1.95
N LYS A 89 21.29 17.75 -1.31
CA LYS A 89 20.97 19.12 -1.76
C LYS A 89 21.44 19.39 -3.18
N VAL A 90 22.68 19.03 -3.49
CA VAL A 90 23.23 19.18 -4.85
C VAL A 90 22.47 18.34 -5.85
N LEU A 91 22.18 17.07 -5.52
CA LEU A 91 21.42 16.18 -6.39
C LEU A 91 20.02 16.71 -6.69
N ASN A 92 19.29 17.20 -5.67
CA ASN A 92 17.97 17.79 -5.88
C ASN A 92 18.03 18.99 -6.83
N ALA A 93 18.97 19.91 -6.65
CA ALA A 93 19.12 21.06 -7.53
C ALA A 93 19.40 20.66 -9.01
N VAL A 94 20.16 19.58 -9.22
CA VAL A 94 20.39 19.03 -10.57
C VAL A 94 19.11 18.42 -11.13
N LEU A 95 18.37 17.63 -10.35
CA LEU A 95 17.10 17.03 -10.79
C LEU A 95 16.06 18.11 -11.12
N ASP A 96 15.95 19.15 -10.30
CA ASP A 96 15.05 20.29 -10.53
C ASP A 96 15.35 20.95 -11.89
N SER A 97 16.63 21.11 -12.23
CA SER A 97 17.04 21.67 -13.53
C SER A 97 16.66 20.82 -14.75
N TRP A 98 16.38 19.52 -14.56
CA TRP A 98 15.95 18.64 -15.65
C TRP A 98 14.43 18.60 -15.77
N VAL A 99 13.70 18.71 -14.66
CA VAL A 99 12.22 18.75 -14.65
C VAL A 99 11.69 20.08 -15.17
N GLU A 100 12.42 21.17 -14.98
CA GLU A 100 12.01 22.51 -15.46
C GLU A 100 12.28 22.74 -16.96
N ASN A 101 13.08 21.87 -17.60
CA ASN A 101 13.51 22.02 -19.00
C ASN A 101 12.83 21.05 -20.00
N ASP A 102 11.87 20.24 -19.53
CA ASP A 102 10.94 19.41 -20.34
C ASP A 102 9.51 19.99 -20.26
#